data_AF-A0A7C9RXS5-F1
#
_entry.id   AF-A0A7C9RXS5-F1
#
_cell.length_a   1.000
_cell.length_b   1.000
_cell.length_c   1.000
_cell.angle_alpha   90.00
_cell.angle_beta   90.00
_cell.angle_gamma   90.00
#
_symmetry.space_group_name_H-M   'P 1'
#
loop_
_entity.id
_entity.type
_entity.pdbx_description
1 polymer ?
#
loop_
_entity_poly.entity_id
_entity_poly.type
_entity_poly.pdbx_seq_one_letter_code
_entity_poly.pdbx_strand_id
1 'polypeptide(L)'
;MTAMDLVTLAQQQPTVPGTSNVRDWILGNIVPLLLLTVALLLLWLGGGKGDNAGVMRRLGGVIVALAIIGLAVTTDAGSNIGKWLAGLFVGG
;
A
#
# COMPACT_ATOMS: atom_id res chain seq x y z
N MET A 1 -34.04 13.54 -38.49
CA MET A 1 -33.36 12.42 -37.80
C MET A 1 -33.24 11.31 -38.83
N THR A 2 -32.06 11.18 -39.44
CA THR A 2 -31.84 10.22 -40.52
C THR A 2 -31.34 8.89 -39.96
N ALA A 3 -31.49 7.78 -40.70
CA ALA A 3 -31.01 6.47 -40.27
C ALA A 3 -29.51 6.47 -39.92
N MET A 4 -28.72 7.35 -40.54
CA MET A 4 -27.31 7.56 -40.20
C MET A 4 -27.11 8.19 -38.81
N ASP A 5 -27.97 9.11 -38.39
CA ASP A 5 -27.89 9.71 -37.04
C ASP A 5 -28.15 8.64 -35.96
N LEU A 6 -29.11 7.74 -36.22
CA LEU A 6 -29.45 6.64 -35.30
C LEU A 6 -28.33 5.60 -35.19
N VAL A 7 -27.66 5.28 -36.32
CA VAL A 7 -26.47 4.41 -36.33
C VAL A 7 -25.31 5.07 -35.59
N THR A 8 -25.11 6.38 -35.76
CA THR A 8 -24.04 7.13 -35.09
C THR A 8 -24.25 7.18 -33.58
N LEU A 9 -25.49 7.38 -33.11
CA LEU A 9 -25.84 7.31 -31.68
C LEU A 9 -25.74 5.89 -31.12
N ALA A 10 -26.13 4.86 -31.90
CA ALA A 10 -25.98 3.46 -31.49
C ALA A 10 -24.51 3.00 -31.42
N GLN A 11 -23.63 3.63 -32.20
CA GLN A 11 -22.18 3.41 -32.20
C GLN A 11 -21.41 4.29 -31.20
N GLN A 12 -22.07 5.27 -30.56
CA GLN A 12 -21.55 5.89 -29.35
C GLN A 12 -21.62 4.83 -28.24
N GLN A 13 -20.59 3.98 -28.24
CA GLN A 13 -20.28 3.09 -27.13
C GLN A 13 -20.43 3.92 -25.86
N PRO A 14 -21.28 3.52 -24.90
CA PRO A 14 -21.33 4.22 -23.63
C PRO A 14 -19.89 4.19 -23.12
N THR A 15 -19.27 5.36 -23.04
CA THR A 15 -18.06 5.55 -22.26
C THR A 15 -18.50 5.35 -20.83
N VAL A 16 -18.65 4.08 -20.42
CA VAL A 16 -18.83 3.69 -19.04
C VAL A 16 -17.70 4.42 -18.33
N PRO A 17 -17.97 5.32 -17.39
CA PRO A 17 -16.92 6.05 -16.68
C PRO A 17 -16.01 5.00 -16.02
N GLY A 18 -14.93 4.68 -16.70
CA GLY A 18 -14.06 3.58 -16.32
C GLY A 18 -13.25 4.07 -15.14
N THR A 19 -13.27 3.32 -14.04
CA THR A 19 -12.38 3.60 -12.91
C THR A 19 -10.95 3.16 -13.17
N SER A 20 -10.59 2.77 -14.41
CA SER A 20 -9.26 2.22 -14.73
C SER A 20 -8.16 3.22 -14.38
N ASN A 21 -8.33 4.50 -14.73
CA ASN A 21 -7.33 5.53 -14.43
C ASN A 21 -7.13 5.70 -12.91
N VAL A 22 -8.21 5.65 -12.13
CA VAL A 22 -8.14 5.74 -10.66
C VAL A 22 -7.55 4.46 -10.07
N ARG A 23 -7.94 3.29 -10.59
CA ARG A 23 -7.40 1.99 -10.18
C ARG A 23 -5.91 1.90 -10.44
N ASP A 24 -5.46 2.27 -11.63
CA ASP A 24 -4.05 2.22 -12.02
C ASP A 24 -3.23 3.22 -11.20
N TRP A 25 -3.78 4.40 -10.91
CA TRP A 25 -3.18 5.35 -9.99
C TRP A 25 -3.04 4.78 -8.57
N ILE A 26 -4.09 4.14 -8.02
CA ILE A 26 -4.04 3.50 -6.69
C ILE A 26 -2.99 2.38 -6.68
N LEU A 27 -3.02 1.51 -7.68
CA LEU A 27 -2.10 0.37 -7.77
C LEU A 27 -0.65 0.83 -7.93
N GLY A 28 -0.39 1.86 -8.73
CA GLY A 28 0.94 2.46 -8.88
C GLY A 28 1.45 3.19 -7.63
N ASN A 29 0.55 3.55 -6.71
CA ASN A 29 0.87 4.29 -5.48
C ASN A 29 0.50 3.51 -4.21
N ILE A 30 0.37 2.19 -4.29
CA ILE A 30 -0.16 1.40 -3.16
C ILE A 30 0.73 1.50 -1.93
N VAL A 31 2.06 1.53 -2.11
CA VAL A 31 3.04 1.68 -1.03
C VAL A 31 2.90 3.02 -0.31
N PRO A 32 2.98 4.19 -0.98
CA PRO A 32 2.79 5.48 -0.31
C PRO A 32 1.39 5.64 0.29
N LEU A 33 0.34 5.10 -0.34
CA LEU A 33 -1.02 5.14 0.21
C LEU A 33 -1.15 4.35 1.53
N LEU A 34 -0.49 3.20 1.64
CA LEU A 34 -0.46 2.44 2.89
C LEU A 34 0.29 3.19 3.99
N LEU A 35 1.43 3.80 3.68
CA LEU A 35 2.17 4.62 4.63
C LEU A 35 1.36 5.84 5.10
N LEU A 36 0.64 6.49 4.19
CA LEU A 36 -0.28 7.58 4.53
C LEU A 36 -1.39 7.10 5.46
N THR A 37 -1.98 5.94 5.18
CA THR A 37 -3.04 5.35 6.01
C THR A 37 -2.54 5.08 7.43
N VAL A 38 -1.33 4.54 7.56
CA VAL A 38 -0.67 4.36 8.86
C VAL A 38 -0.45 5.72 9.53
N ALA A 39 0.11 6.71 8.83
CA ALA A 39 0.33 8.04 9.40
C ALA A 39 -0.97 8.69 9.92
N LEU A 40 -2.07 8.58 9.17
CA LEU A 40 -3.38 9.09 9.58
C LEU A 40 -3.95 8.34 10.78
N LEU A 41 -3.80 7.02 10.84
CA LEU A 41 -4.15 6.23 12.02
C LEU A 41 -3.36 6.70 13.25
N LEU A 42 -2.06 6.93 13.11
CA LEU A 42 -1.24 7.35 14.24
C LEU A 42 -1.57 8.77 14.70
N LEU A 43 -1.88 9.68 13.77
CA LEU A 43 -2.39 11.00 14.08
C LEU A 43 -3.74 10.93 14.80
N TRP A 44 -4.65 10.07 14.32
CA TRP A 44 -5.97 9.89 14.91
C TRP A 44 -5.90 9.28 16.32
N LEU A 45 -5.03 8.31 16.54
CA LEU A 45 -4.84 7.68 17.84
C LEU A 45 -4.04 8.56 18.83
N GLY A 46 -3.22 9.48 18.34
CA GLY A 46 -2.40 10.37 19.18
C GLY A 46 -2.99 11.75 19.46
N GLY A 47 -3.95 12.23 18.64
CA GLY A 47 -4.40 13.61 18.65
C GLY A 47 -5.21 14.07 19.88
N GLY A 48 -5.69 13.15 20.72
CA GLY A 48 -6.65 13.49 21.79
C GLY A 48 -6.07 13.84 23.16
N LYS A 49 -4.86 13.38 23.51
CA LYS A 49 -4.41 13.40 24.93
C LYS A 49 -2.90 13.43 25.20
N GLY A 50 -2.04 13.46 24.18
CA GLY A 50 -0.58 13.39 24.40
C GLY A 50 -0.11 12.04 24.96
N ASP A 51 -0.91 10.98 24.77
CA ASP A 51 -0.56 9.62 25.19
C ASP A 51 0.36 8.95 24.15
N ASN A 52 1.63 9.35 24.17
CA ASN A 52 2.66 8.80 23.29
C ASN A 52 2.92 7.31 23.58
N ALA A 53 2.61 6.82 24.78
CA ALA A 53 2.78 5.42 25.16
C ALA A 53 1.71 4.53 24.50
N GLY A 54 0.45 4.96 24.54
CA GLY A 54 -0.67 4.28 23.88
C GLY A 54 -0.51 4.23 22.35
N VAL A 55 0.06 5.30 21.77
CA VAL A 55 0.37 5.39 20.33
C VAL A 55 1.53 4.46 19.97
N MET A 56 2.64 4.49 20.72
CA MET A 56 3.81 3.63 20.45
C MET A 56 3.48 2.14 20.55
N ARG A 57 2.60 1.73 21.47
CA ARG A 57 2.17 0.34 21.58
C ARG A 57 1.47 -0.17 20.32
N ARG A 58 0.75 0.70 19.61
CA ARG A 58 0.01 0.35 18.39
C ARG A 58 0.90 0.49 17.15
N LEU A 59 1.73 1.54 17.10
CA LEU A 59 2.78 1.73 16.10
C LEU A 59 3.73 0.53 16.05
N GLY A 60 4.21 0.07 17.19
CA GLY A 60 5.11 -1.07 17.29
C GLY A 60 4.51 -2.32 16.68
N GLY A 61 3.23 -2.61 16.95
CA GLY A 61 2.52 -3.74 16.36
C GLY A 61 2.38 -3.63 14.84
N VAL A 62 2.05 -2.45 14.31
CA VAL A 62 1.91 -2.22 12.86
C VAL A 62 3.25 -2.36 12.14
N ILE A 63 4.33 -1.79 12.68
CA ILE A 63 5.67 -1.92 12.10
C ILE A 63 6.13 -3.37 12.08
N VAL A 64 5.89 -4.13 13.15
CA VAL A 64 6.24 -5.56 13.22
C VAL A 64 5.45 -6.36 12.18
N ALA A 65 4.14 -6.12 12.05
CA ALA A 65 3.32 -6.82 11.04
C ALA A 65 3.79 -6.52 9.61
N LEU A 66 4.12 -5.26 9.30
CA LEU A 66 4.65 -4.86 7.99
C LEU A 66 6.02 -5.48 7.72
N ALA A 67 6.90 -5.54 8.72
CA ALA A 67 8.20 -6.20 8.60
C ALA A 67 8.04 -7.70 8.29
N ILE A 68 7.14 -8.40 8.98
CA ILE A 68 6.87 -9.82 8.73
C ILE A 68 6.33 -10.04 7.30
N ILE A 69 5.40 -9.20 6.86
CA ILE A 69 4.87 -9.27 5.48
C ILE A 69 5.96 -9.00 4.45
N GLY A 70 6.82 -8.00 4.67
CA GLY A 70 7.93 -7.69 3.78
C GLY A 70 8.95 -8.83 3.68
N LEU A 71 9.24 -9.50 4.80
CA LEU A 71 10.07 -10.71 4.82
C LEU A 71 9.42 -11.88 4.08
N ALA A 72 8.10 -12.04 4.20
CA ALA A 72 7.36 -13.12 3.54
C ALA A 72 7.22 -12.92 2.02
N VAL A 73 7.09 -11.68 1.55
CA VAL A 73 6.96 -11.35 0.12
C VAL A 73 8.30 -11.39 -0.61
N THR A 74 9.41 -11.16 0.11
CA THR A 74 10.75 -11.12 -0.51
C THR A 74 11.33 -12.53 -0.59
N THR A 75 11.41 -13.07 -1.81
CA THR A 75 11.75 -14.48 -2.13
C THR A 75 13.06 -15.01 -1.52
N ASP A 76 13.97 -14.15 -1.05
CA ASP A 76 15.25 -14.55 -0.44
C ASP A 76 15.62 -13.77 0.83
N ALA A 77 14.69 -13.02 1.42
CA ALA A 77 14.99 -12.16 2.58
C ALA A 77 15.58 -12.95 3.75
N GLY A 78 15.05 -14.13 4.06
CA GLY A 78 15.55 -14.99 5.13
C GLY A 78 16.99 -15.45 4.91
N SER A 79 17.34 -15.84 3.67
CA SER A 79 18.69 -16.28 3.32
C SER A 79 19.71 -15.13 3.42
N ASN A 80 19.34 -13.95 2.91
CA ASN A 80 20.21 -12.78 2.94
C ASN A 80 20.44 -12.26 4.37
N ILE A 81 19.40 -12.23 5.19
CA ILE A 81 19.51 -11.85 6.62
C ILE A 81 20.33 -12.88 7.39
N GLY A 82 20.11 -14.18 7.14
CA GLY A 82 20.88 -15.25 7.76
C GLY A 82 22.37 -15.19 7.42
N LYS A 83 22.71 -14.92 6.15
CA LYS A 83 24.10 -14.71 5.70
C LYS A 83 24.73 -13.48 6.34
N TRP A 84 23.99 -12.37 6.43
CA TRP A 84 24.46 -11.16 7.10
C TRP A 84 24.75 -11.40 8.58
N LEU A 85 23.82 -12.04 9.31
CA LEU A 85 23.99 -12.40 10.72
C LEU A 85 25.16 -13.37 10.92
N ALA A 86 25.29 -14.39 10.08
CA ALA A 86 26.42 -15.33 10.15
C ALA A 86 27.75 -14.62 9.91
N GLY A 87 27.79 -13.63 9.01
CA GLY A 87 28.95 -12.78 8.78
C GLY A 87 29.40 -11.97 10.01
N LEU A 88 28.48 -11.65 10.93
CA LEU A 88 28.81 -10.97 12.19
C LEU A 88 29.60 -11.85 13.16
N PHE A 89 29.45 -13.18 13.07
CA PHE A 89 30.14 -14.14 13.95
C PHE A 89 31.36 -14.79 13.31
N VAL A 90 31.35 -14.95 11.98
CA VAL A 90 32.43 -15.60 11.23
C VAL A 90 33.49 -14.58 10.79
N GLY A 91 33.16 -13.29 10.73
CA GLY A 91 34.11 -12.23 10.43
C GLY A 91 34.66 -12.29 9.01
N GLY A 92 33.78 -12.25 8.01
CA GLY A 92 34.14 -12.05 6.59
C GLY A 92 34.95 -13.17 5.95
#